data_AF-A0A949D4Z5-F1
#
_entry.id   AF-A0A949D4Z5-F1
#
_cell.length_a   1.000
_cell.length_b   1.000
_cell.length_c   1.000
_cell.angle_alpha   90.00
_cell.angle_beta   90.00
_cell.angle_gamma   90.00
#
_symmetry.space_group_name_H-M   'P 1'
#
loop_
_entity.id
_entity.type
_entity.pdbx_description
1 polymer ?
#
loop_
_entity_poly.entity_id
_entity_poly.type
_entity_poly.pdbx_seq_one_letter_code
_entity_poly.pdbx_strand_id
1 'polypeptide(L)'
;MTDPLWQKAGTRIDAKIMRFLAGDDVILDREFFLYDVAASRAHVEGLANIGVVSTDAAAALKRELDTLAQDFRNGAFVLDARYEDGHSAIEMRLTERLGDAGRRVHTGRSRNDQVLVATRLWLKDKLVALGT
;
A
#
# COMPACT_ATOMS: atom_id res chain seq x y z
N MET A 1 14.25 -8.13 -0.96
CA MET A 1 13.25 -7.70 -1.93
C MET A 1 12.36 -8.89 -2.23
N THR A 2 11.07 -8.80 -1.92
CA THR A 2 10.06 -9.72 -2.47
C THR A 2 10.07 -9.65 -4.00
N ASP A 3 9.70 -10.74 -4.67
CA ASP A 3 9.56 -10.72 -6.12
C ASP A 3 8.50 -9.68 -6.51
N PRO A 4 8.77 -8.79 -7.48
CA PRO A 4 7.79 -7.83 -7.98
C PRO A 4 6.55 -8.55 -8.49
N LEU A 5 5.38 -7.94 -8.28
CA LEU A 5 4.09 -8.56 -8.62
C LEU A 5 3.91 -8.89 -10.09
N TRP A 6 4.69 -8.25 -10.95
CA TRP A 6 4.69 -8.41 -12.40
C TRP A 6 5.80 -9.33 -12.91
N GLN A 7 6.65 -9.87 -12.03
CA GLN A 7 7.72 -10.79 -12.41
C GLN A 7 7.14 -12.10 -12.95
N LYS A 8 7.52 -12.48 -14.17
CA LYS A 8 7.09 -13.74 -14.80
C LYS A 8 7.88 -14.92 -14.25
N ALA A 9 7.20 -16.06 -14.06
CA ALA A 9 7.84 -17.30 -13.65
C ALA A 9 9.00 -17.67 -14.60
N GLY A 10 10.15 -18.05 -14.03
CA GLY A 10 11.34 -18.42 -14.79
C GLY A 10 12.16 -17.26 -15.34
N THR A 11 11.80 -16.01 -15.03
CA THR A 11 12.58 -14.82 -15.43
C THR A 11 13.28 -14.21 -14.22
N ARG A 12 14.47 -13.64 -14.45
CA ARG A 12 15.22 -12.88 -13.44
C ARG A 12 15.31 -11.44 -13.91
N ILE A 13 14.86 -10.51 -13.06
CA ILE A 13 15.00 -9.09 -13.35
C ILE A 13 16.45 -8.65 -13.10
N ASP A 14 16.99 -7.86 -14.01
CA ASP A 14 18.33 -7.27 -13.84
C ASP A 14 18.34 -6.29 -12.66
N ALA A 15 19.33 -6.42 -11.78
CA ALA A 15 19.45 -5.59 -10.59
C ALA A 15 19.64 -4.10 -10.92
N LYS A 16 20.28 -3.75 -12.04
CA LYS A 16 20.43 -2.36 -12.50
C LYS A 16 19.10 -1.79 -12.94
N ILE A 17 18.26 -2.60 -13.60
CA ILE A 17 16.91 -2.19 -14.00
C ILE A 17 16.06 -1.95 -12.75
N MET A 18 16.06 -2.86 -11.78
CA MET A 18 15.32 -2.65 -10.53
C MET A 18 15.78 -1.41 -9.79
N ARG A 19 17.10 -1.18 -9.71
CA ARG A 19 17.66 0.01 -9.07
C ARG A 19 17.21 1.30 -9.77
N PHE A 20 17.13 1.29 -11.10
CA PHE A 20 16.69 2.46 -11.87
C PHE A 20 15.19 2.71 -11.72
N LEU A 21 14.37 1.65 -11.68
CA LEU A 21 12.91 1.76 -11.68
C LEU A 21 12.31 1.99 -10.29
N ALA A 22 12.84 1.34 -9.24
CA ALA A 22 12.24 1.32 -7.91
C ALA A 22 13.26 1.54 -6.76
N GLY A 23 14.51 1.87 -7.09
CA GLY A 23 15.60 1.90 -6.11
C GLY A 23 15.38 2.87 -4.94
N ASP A 24 14.74 4.01 -5.22
CA ASP A 24 14.48 5.07 -4.25
C ASP A 24 13.00 5.15 -3.83
N ASP A 25 12.12 4.34 -4.42
CA ASP A 25 10.67 4.39 -4.20
C ASP A 25 10.33 4.17 -2.73
N VAL A 26 10.93 3.16 -2.08
CA VAL A 26 10.73 2.90 -0.65
C VAL A 26 11.16 4.05 0.28
N ILE A 27 11.99 4.98 -0.21
CA ILE A 27 12.38 6.19 0.54
C ILE A 27 11.38 7.30 0.27
N LEU A 28 11.07 7.56 -1.00
CA LEU A 28 10.17 8.63 -1.43
C LEU A 28 8.72 8.36 -0.97
N ASP A 29 8.26 7.12 -1.07
CA ASP A 29 6.90 6.70 -0.72
C ASP A 29 6.61 6.83 0.77
N ARG A 30 7.62 6.95 1.64
CA ARG A 30 7.41 7.22 3.07
C ARG A 30 6.61 8.50 3.29
N GLU A 31 6.73 9.47 2.39
CA GLU A 31 5.97 10.71 2.43
C GLU A 31 4.48 10.48 2.10
N PHE A 32 4.16 9.50 1.25
CA PHE A 32 2.80 9.17 0.81
C PHE A 32 2.16 8.02 1.58
N PHE A 33 2.94 7.23 2.32
CA PHE A 33 2.55 5.92 2.87
C PHE A 33 1.26 5.98 3.70
N LEU A 34 1.15 6.96 4.61
CA LEU A 34 -0.05 7.12 5.44
C LEU A 34 -1.31 7.49 4.62
N TYR A 35 -1.13 8.20 3.51
CA TYR A 35 -2.24 8.54 2.61
C TYR A 35 -2.65 7.35 1.76
N ASP A 36 -1.71 6.49 1.37
CA ASP A 36 -2.01 5.23 0.70
C ASP A 36 -2.70 4.21 1.63
N VAL A 37 -2.29 4.15 2.90
CA VAL A 37 -3.02 3.36 3.92
C VAL A 37 -4.45 3.87 4.08
N ALA A 38 -4.65 5.19 4.14
CA ALA A 38 -5.99 5.78 4.21
C ALA A 38 -6.83 5.48 2.95
N ALA A 39 -6.25 5.61 1.76
CA ALA A 39 -6.90 5.27 0.50
C ALA A 39 -7.27 3.79 0.43
N SER A 40 -6.39 2.90 0.90
CA SER A 40 -6.64 1.46 0.97
C SER A 40 -7.75 1.10 1.95
N ARG A 41 -7.85 1.82 3.08
CA ARG A 41 -8.96 1.66 4.02
C ARG A 41 -10.31 2.02 3.38
N ALA A 42 -10.36 3.12 2.61
CA ALA A 42 -11.55 3.50 1.87
C ALA A 42 -11.91 2.51 0.76
N HIS A 43 -10.90 1.96 0.07
CA HIS A 43 -11.11 0.93 -0.95
C HIS A 43 -11.70 -0.35 -0.37
N VAL A 44 -11.22 -0.81 0.79
CA VAL A 44 -11.80 -1.95 1.52
C VAL A 44 -13.28 -1.75 1.84
N GLU A 45 -13.68 -0.54 2.21
CA GLU A 45 -15.10 -0.20 2.42
C GLU A 45 -15.90 -0.39 1.12
N GLY A 46 -15.36 0.10 0.00
CA GLY A 46 -15.95 -0.10 -1.33
C GLY A 46 -16.12 -1.58 -1.69
N LEU A 47 -15.08 -2.40 -1.45
CA LEU A 47 -15.12 -3.85 -1.68
C LEU A 47 -16.19 -4.56 -0.85
N ALA A 48 -16.38 -4.14 0.41
CA ALA A 48 -17.42 -4.67 1.28
C ALA A 48 -18.82 -4.32 0.75
N ASN A 49 -19.00 -3.08 0.31
CA ASN A 49 -20.27 -2.59 -0.22
C ASN A 49 -20.73 -3.33 -1.47
N ILE A 50 -19.79 -3.83 -2.29
CA ILE A 50 -20.10 -4.64 -3.49
C ILE A 50 -20.01 -6.15 -3.24
N GLY A 51 -19.81 -6.58 -1.99
CA GLY A 51 -19.78 -8.00 -1.61
C GLY A 51 -18.53 -8.79 -2.03
N VAL A 52 -17.44 -8.12 -2.43
CA VAL A 52 -16.16 -8.79 -2.78
C VAL A 52 -15.44 -9.32 -1.53
N VAL A 53 -15.61 -8.64 -0.40
CA VAL A 53 -15.17 -9.08 0.94
C VAL A 53 -16.36 -9.03 1.91
N SER A 54 -16.39 -9.96 2.88
CA SER A 54 -17.43 -9.93 3.93
C SER A 54 -17.22 -8.76 4.88
N THR A 55 -18.27 -8.38 5.63
CA THR A 55 -18.19 -7.33 6.66
C THR A 55 -17.11 -7.62 7.70
N ASP A 56 -16.97 -8.88 8.13
CA ASP A 56 -15.95 -9.30 9.10
C ASP A 56 -14.54 -9.20 8.52
N ALA A 57 -14.35 -9.63 7.27
CA ALA A 57 -13.08 -9.50 6.57
C ALA A 57 -12.70 -8.03 6.37
N ALA A 58 -13.66 -7.19 5.98
CA ALA A 58 -13.47 -5.75 5.84
C ALA A 58 -13.10 -5.09 7.18
N ALA A 59 -13.75 -5.49 8.28
CA ALA A 59 -13.42 -4.99 9.61
C ALA A 59 -12.00 -5.41 10.03
N ALA A 60 -11.59 -6.64 9.74
CA ALA A 60 -10.23 -7.11 10.01
C ALA A 60 -9.17 -6.35 9.17
N LEU A 61 -9.41 -6.18 7.87
CA LEU A 61 -8.56 -5.41 6.96
C LEU A 61 -8.38 -3.97 7.43
N LYS A 62 -9.48 -3.28 7.79
CA LYS A 62 -9.44 -1.90 8.30
C LYS A 62 -8.65 -1.80 9.61
N ARG A 63 -8.84 -2.73 10.55
CA ARG A 63 -8.06 -2.76 11.81
C ARG A 63 -6.57 -2.98 11.57
N GLU A 64 -6.22 -3.85 10.64
CA GLU A 64 -4.81 -4.09 10.31
C GLU A 64 -4.18 -2.89 9.61
N LEU A 65 -4.92 -2.19 8.72
CA LEU A 65 -4.48 -0.94 8.12
C LEU A 65 -4.26 0.16 9.18
N ASP A 66 -5.17 0.28 10.15
CA ASP A 66 -5.02 1.23 11.26
C ASP A 66 -3.78 0.88 12.13
N THR A 67 -3.54 -0.42 12.35
CA THR A 67 -2.34 -0.92 13.04
C THR A 67 -1.07 -0.59 12.27
N LEU A 68 -1.04 -0.85 10.95
CA LEU A 68 0.09 -0.53 10.07
C LEU A 68 0.39 0.98 10.07
N ALA A 69 -0.65 1.82 10.03
CA ALA A 69 -0.47 3.27 10.11
C ALA A 69 0.17 3.67 11.46
N GLN A 70 -0.24 3.05 12.55
CA GLN A 70 0.33 3.31 13.88
C GLN A 70 1.78 2.82 13.99
N ASP A 71 2.05 1.60 13.50
CA ASP A 71 3.39 1.02 13.45
C ASP A 71 4.34 1.87 12.59
N PHE A 72 3.86 2.46 11.50
CA PHE A 72 4.68 3.37 10.69
C PHE A 72 4.98 4.68 11.42
N ARG A 73 3.97 5.28 12.08
CA ARG A 73 4.14 6.55 12.81
C ARG A 73 5.12 6.44 13.98
N ASN A 74 5.12 5.31 14.70
CA ASN A 74 6.00 5.10 15.86
C ASN A 74 7.35 4.45 15.50
N GLY A 75 7.58 4.14 14.22
CA GLY A 75 8.82 3.51 13.74
C GLY A 75 8.91 2.00 13.99
N ALA A 76 7.86 1.34 14.48
CA ALA A 76 7.80 -0.12 14.61
C ALA A 76 7.72 -0.83 13.24
N PHE A 77 7.17 -0.15 12.24
CA PHE A 77 7.21 -0.55 10.85
C PHE A 77 8.04 0.46 10.04
N VAL A 78 9.02 -0.06 9.29
CA VAL A 78 9.88 0.73 8.41
C VAL A 78 9.68 0.25 6.98
N LEU A 79 9.31 1.16 6.08
CA LEU A 79 9.29 0.90 4.65
C LEU A 79 10.74 0.87 4.14
N ASP A 80 11.28 -0.32 3.91
CA ASP A 80 12.67 -0.56 3.53
C ASP A 80 12.80 -1.41 2.26
N ALA A 81 14.03 -1.72 1.86
CA ALA A 81 14.36 -2.46 0.63
C ALA A 81 13.87 -3.93 0.59
N ARG A 82 13.15 -4.39 1.60
CA ARG A 82 12.37 -5.64 1.50
C ARG A 82 11.22 -5.49 0.51
N TYR A 83 10.66 -4.29 0.40
CA TYR A 83 9.52 -3.95 -0.44
C TYR A 83 9.97 -3.37 -1.78
N GLU A 84 9.08 -3.40 -2.78
CA GLU A 84 9.26 -2.67 -4.04
C GLU A 84 8.95 -1.18 -3.82
N ASP A 85 7.86 -0.90 -3.12
CA ASP A 85 7.25 0.42 -2.94
C ASP A 85 6.29 0.40 -1.72
N GLY A 86 5.62 1.52 -1.44
CA GLY A 86 4.61 1.58 -0.37
C GLY A 86 3.40 0.66 -0.59
N HIS A 87 2.98 0.47 -1.85
CA HIS A 87 1.80 -0.31 -2.21
C HIS A 87 1.98 -1.81 -1.91
N SER A 88 3.11 -2.36 -2.35
CA SER A 88 3.53 -3.74 -2.11
C SER A 88 3.71 -4.01 -0.63
N ALA A 89 4.17 -3.04 0.15
CA ALA A 89 4.28 -3.16 1.60
C ALA A 89 2.93 -3.33 2.30
N ILE A 90 1.91 -2.54 1.90
CA ILE A 90 0.54 -2.69 2.41
C ILE A 90 -0.01 -4.07 2.07
N GLU A 91 0.11 -4.50 0.81
CA GLU A 91 -0.42 -5.80 0.37
C GLU A 91 0.26 -6.98 1.05
N MET A 92 1.57 -6.92 1.22
CA MET A 92 2.33 -7.93 1.94
C MET A 92 1.88 -7.99 3.40
N ARG A 93 1.81 -6.86 4.10
CA ARG A 93 1.37 -6.80 5.49
C ARG A 93 -0.02 -7.41 5.67
N LEU A 94 -0.97 -7.05 4.82
CA LEU A 94 -2.33 -7.58 4.92
C LEU A 94 -2.40 -9.06 4.59
N THR A 95 -1.65 -9.53 3.58
CA THR A 95 -1.60 -10.94 3.21
C THR A 95 -0.97 -11.80 4.31
N GLU A 96 0.13 -11.34 4.92
CA GLU A 96 0.79 -12.05 6.02
C GLU A 96 -0.11 -12.17 7.26
N ARG A 97 -0.88 -11.12 7.57
CA ARG A 97 -1.72 -11.08 8.77
C ARG A 97 -3.08 -11.74 8.58
N LEU A 98 -3.67 -11.64 7.39
CA LEU A 98 -5.08 -11.96 7.14
C LEU A 98 -5.29 -12.98 6.01
N GLY A 99 -4.22 -13.51 5.42
CA GLY A 99 -4.28 -14.55 4.41
C GLY A 99 -5.11 -14.13 3.18
N ASP A 100 -6.13 -14.93 2.84
CA ASP A 100 -6.94 -14.70 1.64
C ASP A 100 -7.67 -13.35 1.65
N ALA A 101 -8.12 -12.90 2.82
CA ALA A 101 -8.75 -11.58 2.95
C ALA A 101 -7.77 -10.46 2.57
N GLY A 102 -6.50 -10.59 2.99
CA GLY A 102 -5.42 -9.67 2.61
C GLY A 102 -5.18 -9.61 1.11
N ARG A 103 -5.14 -10.77 0.44
CA ARG A 103 -4.95 -10.87 -1.02
C ARG A 103 -6.04 -10.17 -1.83
N ARG A 104 -7.24 -10.03 -1.28
CA ARG A 104 -8.38 -9.38 -1.97
C ARG A 104 -8.32 -7.86 -1.94
N VAL A 105 -7.44 -7.24 -1.15
CA VAL A 105 -7.40 -5.78 -0.99
C VAL A 105 -7.18 -5.03 -2.31
N HIS A 106 -6.49 -5.63 -3.29
CA HIS A 106 -6.25 -4.99 -4.59
C HIS A 106 -7.32 -5.30 -5.65
N THR A 107 -8.38 -6.03 -5.31
CA THR A 107 -9.39 -6.42 -6.29
C THR A 107 -10.04 -5.18 -6.90
N GLY A 108 -10.12 -5.12 -8.24
CA GLY A 108 -10.72 -3.98 -8.95
C GLY A 108 -9.96 -2.66 -8.85
N ARG A 109 -8.70 -2.68 -8.39
CA ARG A 109 -7.82 -1.51 -8.26
C ARG A 109 -6.57 -1.70 -9.12
N SER A 110 -5.94 -0.61 -9.55
CA SER A 110 -4.62 -0.59 -10.18
C SER A 110 -3.65 0.26 -9.34
N ARG A 111 -2.35 0.16 -9.64
CA ARG A 111 -1.35 1.06 -9.03
C ARG A 111 -1.55 2.50 -9.51
N ASN A 112 -2.01 2.67 -10.74
CA ASN A 112 -2.21 3.99 -11.35
C ASN A 112 -3.25 4.83 -10.58
N ASP A 113 -4.41 4.26 -10.24
CA ASP A 113 -5.42 4.99 -9.47
C ASP A 113 -5.05 5.06 -7.98
N GLN A 114 -4.43 4.01 -7.43
CA GLN A 114 -3.96 4.01 -6.03
C GLN A 114 -2.98 5.16 -5.75
N VAL A 115 -1.91 5.30 -6.55
CA VAL A 115 -0.94 6.39 -6.38
C VAL A 115 -1.58 7.76 -6.60
N LEU A 116 -2.49 7.89 -7.57
CA LEU A 116 -3.19 9.15 -7.83
C LEU A 116 -4.06 9.61 -6.65
N VAL A 117 -4.73 8.67 -5.96
CA VAL A 117 -5.51 9.02 -4.76
C VAL A 117 -4.58 9.43 -3.62
N ALA A 118 -3.53 8.66 -3.35
CA ALA A 118 -2.56 8.98 -2.29
C ALA A 118 -1.92 10.37 -2.49
N THR A 119 -1.45 10.66 -3.71
CA THR A 119 -0.87 11.96 -4.07
C THR A 119 -1.85 13.10 -3.91
N ARG A 120 -3.13 12.93 -4.29
CA ARG A 120 -4.15 13.98 -4.12
C ARG A 120 -4.48 14.23 -2.66
N LEU A 121 -4.54 13.20 -1.83
CA LEU A 121 -4.74 13.34 -0.39
C LEU A 121 -3.56 14.07 0.27
N TRP A 122 -2.34 13.70 -0.11
CA TRP A 122 -1.12 14.37 0.34
C TRP A 122 -1.10 15.84 -0.08
N LEU A 123 -1.36 16.14 -1.36
CA LEU A 123 -1.39 17.52 -1.87
C LEU A 123 -2.43 18.38 -1.14
N LYS A 124 -3.62 17.82 -0.89
CA LYS A 124 -4.68 18.51 -0.14
C LYS A 124 -4.21 18.90 1.26
N ASP A 125 -3.55 17.98 1.96
CA ASP A 125 -3.01 18.23 3.30
C ASP A 125 -1.90 19.28 3.28
N LYS A 126 -0.96 19.19 2.33
CA LYS A 126 0.10 20.21 2.16
C LYS A 126 -0.44 21.58 1.82
N LEU A 127 -1.46 21.67 0.95
CA LEU A 127 -2.09 22.94 0.61
C LEU A 127 -2.74 23.60 1.82
N VAL A 128 -3.41 22.82 2.68
CA VAL A 128 -3.99 23.35 3.93
C VAL A 128 -2.90 23.90 4.85
N ALA A 129 -1.76 23.22 4.95
CA ALA A 129 -0.63 23.67 5.78
C ALA A 129 0.07 24.94 5.27
N LEU A 130 -0.06 25.28 3.98
CA LEU A 130 0.49 26.51 3.39
C LEU A 130 -0.45 27.72 3.54
N GLY A 131 -1.74 27.50 3.82
CA GLY A 131 -2.77 28.54 3.93
C GLY A 131 -2.88 29.18 5.32
N THR A 132 -1.95 28.87 6.23
CA THR A 132 -1.77 29.45 7.56
C THR A 132 -0.46 30.22 7.63
#